data_AF-A0A7K2EC56-F1
#
_entry.id   AF-A0A7K2EC56-F1
#
_cell.length_a   1.000
_cell.length_b   1.000
_cell.length_c   1.000
_cell.angle_alpha   90.00
_cell.angle_beta   90.00
_cell.angle_gamma   90.00
#
_symmetry.space_group_name_H-M   'P 1'
#
loop_
_entity.id
_entity.type
_entity.pdbx_description
1 polymer ?
#
loop_
_entity_poly.entity_id
_entity_poly.type
_entity_poly.pdbx_seq_one_letter_code
_entity_poly.pdbx_strand_id
1 'polypeptide(L)'
;SDREKTQWWFQRYVEELPAAGEMVLFDRSWYNRGLVEPVMGFCTEEEYRDFLRSCPEFERMLVRSGIILIKYWFSVSDAEQERRFQNRLSDPKRRWKLSAMDLEGRARWVEFSKAKDTLFAHTDIKQAPWFVVNADSKKAARLNCISHLLSMIPYEPVPWEEVQLPERQERVGYVRPPMSDQTFVPEVY
;
A
#
# COMPACT_ATOMS: atom_id res chain seq x y z
N SER A 1 -1.23 -21.35 -2.09
CA SER A 1 -1.21 -22.79 -2.41
C SER A 1 -1.56 -23.59 -1.15
N ASP A 2 -1.96 -24.85 -1.27
CA ASP A 2 -2.23 -25.68 -0.07
C ASP A 2 -0.97 -25.93 0.77
N ARG A 3 0.22 -25.84 0.17
CA ARG A 3 1.51 -25.88 0.88
C ARG A 3 1.70 -24.67 1.81
N GLU A 4 1.34 -23.46 1.37
CA GLU A 4 1.53 -22.26 2.21
C GLU A 4 0.66 -22.28 3.47
N LYS A 5 -0.48 -22.97 3.44
CA LYS A 5 -1.33 -23.14 4.62
C LYS A 5 -0.70 -24.01 5.70
N THR A 6 0.25 -24.88 5.34
CA THR A 6 0.94 -25.78 6.27
C THR A 6 2.32 -25.25 6.69
N GLN A 7 2.74 -24.11 6.14
CA GLN A 7 3.98 -23.44 6.49
C GLN A 7 3.83 -22.59 7.75
N TRP A 8 4.96 -22.20 8.31
CA TRP A 8 4.97 -21.13 9.31
C TRP A 8 4.36 -19.86 8.70
N TRP A 9 3.45 -19.22 9.44
CA TRP A 9 2.64 -18.12 8.91
C TRP A 9 3.43 -16.99 8.25
N PHE A 10 4.58 -16.63 8.83
CA PHE A 10 5.42 -15.54 8.34
C PHE A 10 6.31 -15.96 7.15
N GLN A 11 6.47 -17.26 6.88
CA GLN A 11 7.43 -17.79 5.90
C GLN A 11 7.29 -17.15 4.52
N ARG A 12 6.07 -17.13 3.96
CA ARG A 12 5.82 -16.53 2.64
C ARG A 12 6.09 -15.02 2.59
N TYR A 13 6.00 -14.32 3.72
CA TYR A 13 6.26 -12.89 3.78
C TYR A 13 7.74 -12.59 3.96
N VAL A 14 8.47 -13.50 4.62
CA VAL A 14 9.93 -13.42 4.76
C VAL A 14 10.61 -13.49 3.40
N GLU A 15 10.08 -14.28 2.46
CA GLU A 15 10.57 -14.37 1.08
C GLU A 15 10.51 -13.02 0.33
N GLU A 16 9.64 -12.10 0.76
CA GLU A 16 9.43 -10.78 0.13
C GLU A 16 10.08 -9.62 0.90
N LEU A 17 10.89 -9.92 1.93
CA LEU A 17 11.56 -8.87 2.71
C LEU A 17 12.65 -8.18 1.88
N PRO A 18 12.87 -6.86 2.08
CA PRO A 18 13.84 -6.10 1.30
C PRO A 18 15.28 -6.51 1.64
N ALA A 19 16.13 -6.55 0.61
CA ALA A 19 17.57 -6.47 0.72
C ALA A 19 18.04 -5.00 0.83
N ALA A 20 19.35 -4.80 0.97
CA ALA A 20 19.94 -3.47 1.08
C ALA A 20 19.66 -2.62 -0.17
N GLY A 21 19.08 -1.43 0.03
CA GLY A 21 18.71 -0.52 -1.06
C GLY A 21 17.32 -0.77 -1.65
N GLU A 22 16.60 -1.80 -1.21
CA GLU A 22 15.26 -2.09 -1.68
C GLU A 22 14.18 -1.43 -0.79
N MET A 23 13.08 -1.04 -1.42
CA MET A 23 11.86 -0.62 -0.74
C MET A 23 10.73 -1.54 -1.18
N VAL A 24 10.12 -2.23 -0.21
CA VAL A 24 8.99 -3.15 -0.44
C VAL A 24 7.72 -2.56 0.16
N LEU A 25 6.63 -2.57 -0.61
CA LEU A 25 5.32 -2.10 -0.20
C LEU A 25 4.34 -3.28 -0.14
N PHE A 26 3.89 -3.59 1.07
CA PHE A 26 2.89 -4.63 1.32
C PHE A 26 1.45 -4.07 1.17
N ASP A 27 0.78 -4.34 0.05
CA ASP A 27 -0.68 -4.15 -0.07
C ASP A 27 -1.40 -5.29 0.66
N ARG A 28 -1.65 -5.06 1.96
CA ARG A 28 -1.87 -6.08 2.99
C ARG A 28 -0.58 -6.86 3.30
N SER A 29 -0.57 -7.54 4.44
CA SER A 29 0.62 -8.25 4.93
C SER A 29 0.23 -9.43 5.84
N TRP A 30 1.18 -9.91 6.65
CA TRP A 30 0.95 -10.90 7.71
C TRP A 30 -0.21 -10.57 8.65
N TYR A 31 -0.62 -9.30 8.72
CA TYR A 31 -1.78 -8.82 9.45
C TYR A 31 -3.14 -9.37 9.00
N ASN A 32 -3.22 -10.08 7.86
CA ASN A 32 -4.44 -10.79 7.49
C ASN A 32 -4.92 -11.75 8.59
N ARG A 33 -3.99 -12.46 9.27
CA ARG A 33 -4.31 -13.34 10.41
C ARG A 33 -4.71 -12.59 11.68
N GLY A 34 -4.36 -11.31 11.78
CA GLY A 34 -4.77 -10.44 12.87
C GLY A 34 -6.15 -9.80 12.71
N LEU A 35 -6.76 -9.90 11.52
CA LEU A 35 -7.94 -9.12 11.18
C LEU A 35 -8.99 -9.91 10.40
N VAL A 36 -8.65 -10.35 9.17
CA VAL A 36 -9.64 -10.97 8.26
C VAL A 36 -9.86 -12.42 8.61
N GLU A 37 -8.79 -13.20 8.82
CA GLU A 37 -8.92 -14.63 9.09
C GLU A 37 -9.76 -14.98 10.33
N PRO A 38 -9.57 -14.34 11.51
CA PRO A 38 -10.36 -14.68 12.68
C PRO A 38 -11.84 -14.30 12.52
N VAL A 39 -12.14 -13.15 11.90
CA VAL A 39 -13.53 -12.70 11.70
C VAL A 39 -14.26 -13.55 10.66
N MET A 40 -13.54 -14.06 9.66
CA MET A 40 -14.11 -14.88 8.58
C MET A 40 -14.03 -16.39 8.85
N GLY A 41 -13.36 -16.81 9.93
CA GLY A 41 -13.17 -18.22 10.26
C GLY A 41 -12.17 -18.96 9.36
N PHE A 42 -11.17 -18.25 8.81
CA PHE A 42 -10.11 -18.85 7.98
C PHE A 42 -8.90 -19.32 8.79
N CYS A 43 -8.84 -18.99 10.07
CA CYS A 43 -7.87 -19.54 11.01
C CYS A 43 -8.58 -20.04 12.27
N THR A 44 -7.90 -20.93 12.98
CA THR A 44 -8.32 -21.36 14.31
C THR A 44 -8.01 -20.28 15.36
N GLU A 45 -8.69 -20.34 16.50
CA GLU A 45 -8.43 -19.43 17.63
C GLU A 45 -6.98 -19.60 18.16
N GLU A 46 -6.44 -20.82 18.10
CA GLU A 46 -5.07 -21.08 18.50
C GLU A 46 -4.06 -20.39 17.57
N GLU A 47 -4.24 -20.50 16.25
CA GLU A 47 -3.41 -19.79 15.27
C GLU A 47 -3.50 -18.27 15.40
N TYR A 48 -4.69 -17.74 15.67
CA TYR A 48 -4.91 -16.32 15.88
C TYR A 48 -4.14 -15.82 17.11
N ARG A 49 -4.28 -16.51 18.25
CA ARG A 49 -3.56 -16.17 19.48
C ARG A 49 -2.05 -16.31 19.32
N ASP A 50 -1.60 -17.34 18.60
CA ASP A 50 -0.19 -17.50 18.32
C ASP A 50 0.36 -16.37 17.45
N PHE A 51 -0.37 -15.97 16.42
CA PHE A 51 -0.02 -14.80 15.61
C PHE A 51 0.10 -13.52 16.46
N LEU A 52 -0.85 -13.24 17.36
CA LEU A 52 -0.80 -12.05 18.21
C LEU A 52 0.41 -12.02 19.14
N ARG A 53 0.88 -13.19 19.61
CA ARG A 53 2.11 -13.29 20.42
C ARG A 53 3.37 -13.18 19.58
N SER A 54 3.39 -13.83 18.42
CA SER A 54 4.58 -13.98 17.57
C SER A 54 4.86 -12.72 16.73
N CYS A 55 3.82 -11.98 16.32
CA CYS A 55 3.95 -10.82 15.44
C CYS A 55 4.87 -9.72 16.01
N PRO A 56 4.73 -9.27 17.28
CA PRO A 56 5.62 -8.27 17.85
C PRO A 56 7.08 -8.74 17.91
N GLU A 57 7.33 -10.02 18.20
CA GLU A 57 8.69 -10.57 18.24
C GLU A 57 9.31 -10.61 16.84
N PHE A 58 8.54 -11.05 15.84
CA PHE A 58 8.94 -11.03 14.44
C PHE A 58 9.33 -9.61 14.00
N GLU A 59 8.50 -8.61 14.29
CA GLU A 59 8.78 -7.22 13.94
C GLU A 59 10.02 -6.67 14.64
N ARG A 60 10.22 -7.02 15.93
CA ARG A 60 11.46 -6.66 16.65
C ARG A 60 12.69 -7.28 16.02
N MET A 61 12.60 -8.51 15.51
CA MET A 61 13.72 -9.13 14.79
C MET A 61 14.08 -8.33 13.54
N LEU A 62 13.08 -7.93 12.74
CA LEU A 62 13.30 -7.11 11.53
C LEU A 62 13.95 -5.77 11.85
N VAL A 63 13.40 -5.03 12.82
CA VAL A 63 13.91 -3.71 13.21
C VAL A 63 15.33 -3.83 13.78
N ARG A 64 15.61 -4.86 14.61
CA ARG A 64 16.96 -5.11 15.12
C ARG A 64 17.97 -5.47 14.03
N SER A 65 17.51 -6.04 12.92
CA SER A 65 18.34 -6.34 11.75
C SER A 65 18.61 -5.10 10.88
N GLY A 66 18.08 -3.92 11.24
CA GLY A 66 18.26 -2.67 10.50
C GLY A 66 17.17 -2.39 9.45
N ILE A 67 16.14 -3.22 9.35
CA ILE A 67 14.99 -2.96 8.46
C ILE A 67 14.14 -1.85 9.06
N ILE A 68 13.88 -0.81 8.28
CA ILE A 68 12.93 0.25 8.64
C ILE A 68 11.51 -0.27 8.37
N LEU A 69 10.81 -0.70 9.42
CA LEU A 69 9.43 -1.19 9.34
C LEU A 69 8.44 -0.06 9.68
N ILE A 70 7.62 0.35 8.71
CA ILE A 70 6.60 1.38 8.88
C ILE A 70 5.23 0.77 8.61
N LYS A 71 4.31 0.88 9.59
CA LYS A 71 2.98 0.28 9.52
C LYS A 71 1.90 1.35 9.45
N TYR A 72 1.05 1.27 8.43
CA TYR A 72 -0.03 2.24 8.22
C TYR A 72 -1.40 1.59 8.31
N TRP A 73 -2.28 2.19 9.13
CA TRP A 73 -3.70 1.86 9.18
C TRP A 73 -4.54 2.99 8.58
N PHE A 74 -5.17 2.75 7.44
CA PHE A 74 -6.05 3.73 6.82
C PHE A 74 -7.45 3.66 7.44
N SER A 75 -7.77 4.62 8.32
CA SER A 75 -9.06 4.72 8.98
C SER A 75 -10.05 5.48 8.11
N VAL A 76 -11.21 4.88 7.82
CA VAL A 76 -12.31 5.49 7.08
C VAL A 76 -13.52 5.46 7.99
N SER A 77 -14.26 6.56 8.07
CA SER A 77 -15.51 6.63 8.82
C SER A 77 -16.60 5.77 8.17
N ASP A 78 -17.53 5.24 8.97
CA ASP A 78 -18.61 4.36 8.53
C ASP A 78 -19.44 5.03 7.41
N ALA A 79 -19.71 6.33 7.56
CA ALA A 79 -20.44 7.12 6.57
C ALA A 79 -19.70 7.19 5.23
N GLU A 80 -18.38 7.43 5.25
CA GLU A 80 -17.57 7.48 4.02
C GLU A 80 -17.37 6.08 3.43
N GLN A 81 -17.23 5.05 4.26
CA GLN A 81 -17.15 3.66 3.81
C GLN A 81 -18.43 3.27 3.07
N GLU A 82 -19.60 3.58 3.63
CA GLU A 82 -20.89 3.33 3.00
C GLU A 82 -21.03 4.07 1.68
N ARG A 83 -20.69 5.36 1.67
CA ARG A 83 -20.70 6.18 0.45
C ARG A 83 -19.81 5.57 -0.63
N ARG A 84 -18.64 5.02 -0.27
CA ARG A 84 -17.74 4.34 -1.21
C ARG A 84 -18.33 3.04 -1.74
N PHE A 85 -19.00 2.26 -0.90
CA PHE A 85 -19.68 1.05 -1.33
C PHE A 85 -20.78 1.34 -2.34
N GLN A 86 -21.67 2.30 -2.04
CA GLN A 86 -22.74 2.72 -2.95
C GLN A 86 -22.19 3.23 -4.29
N ASN A 87 -21.14 4.07 -4.26
CA ASN A 87 -20.47 4.55 -5.46
C ASN A 87 -19.80 3.43 -6.29
N ARG A 88 -19.36 2.33 -5.67
CA ARG A 88 -18.80 1.18 -6.40
C ARG A 88 -19.90 0.33 -7.04
N LEU A 89 -21.08 0.25 -6.41
CA LEU A 89 -22.24 -0.45 -6.96
C LEU A 89 -22.80 0.28 -8.20
N SER A 90 -22.78 1.62 -8.17
CA SER A 90 -23.31 2.46 -9.26
C SER A 90 -22.35 2.70 -10.42
N ASP A 91 -21.03 2.53 -10.23
CA ASP A 91 -20.01 2.72 -11.28
C ASP A 91 -19.55 1.37 -11.89
N PRO A 92 -19.92 1.06 -13.15
CA PRO A 92 -19.52 -0.18 -13.82
C PRO A 92 -18.00 -0.38 -13.87
N LYS A 93 -17.21 0.69 -13.93
CA LYS A 93 -15.74 0.62 -14.03
C LYS A 93 -15.08 0.20 -12.71
N ARG A 94 -15.80 0.30 -11.59
CA ARG A 94 -15.30 0.02 -10.24
C ARG A 94 -15.93 -1.22 -9.61
N ARG A 95 -16.95 -1.78 -10.25
CA ARG A 95 -17.71 -2.93 -9.76
C ARG A 95 -16.85 -4.17 -9.49
N TRP A 96 -15.81 -4.38 -10.29
CA TRP A 96 -14.85 -5.49 -10.09
C TRP A 96 -14.11 -5.45 -8.74
N LYS A 97 -14.09 -4.30 -8.06
CA LYS A 97 -13.49 -4.14 -6.72
C LYS A 97 -14.43 -4.55 -5.58
N LEU A 98 -15.64 -5.03 -5.89
CA LEU A 98 -16.56 -5.58 -4.91
C LEU A 98 -16.48 -7.09 -4.95
N SER A 99 -15.97 -7.68 -3.88
CA SER A 99 -15.96 -9.12 -3.66
C SER A 99 -17.06 -9.52 -2.68
N ALA A 100 -17.41 -10.81 -2.66
CA ALA A 100 -18.30 -11.36 -1.62
C ALA A 100 -17.73 -11.10 -0.20
N MET A 101 -16.41 -11.09 -0.06
CA MET A 101 -15.71 -10.75 1.18
C MET A 101 -16.04 -9.33 1.67
N ASP A 102 -16.13 -8.36 0.75
CA ASP A 102 -16.39 -6.97 1.13
C ASP A 102 -17.83 -6.78 1.66
N LEU A 103 -18.78 -7.55 1.13
CA LEU A 103 -20.17 -7.55 1.60
C LEU A 103 -20.29 -8.19 3.00
N GLU A 104 -19.62 -9.32 3.20
CA GLU A 104 -19.56 -9.98 4.51
C GLU A 104 -18.83 -9.09 5.53
N GLY A 105 -17.77 -8.41 5.10
CA GLY A 105 -17.02 -7.45 5.90
C GLY A 105 -17.86 -6.29 6.42
N ARG A 106 -18.78 -5.80 5.59
CA ARG A 106 -19.78 -4.81 6.00
C ARG A 106 -20.74 -5.38 7.06
N ALA A 107 -21.24 -6.59 6.86
CA ALA A 107 -22.18 -7.23 7.81
C ALA A 107 -21.53 -7.47 9.18
N ARG A 108 -20.23 -7.81 9.20
CA ARG A 108 -19.44 -8.11 10.41
C ARG A 108 -18.63 -6.92 10.95
N TRP A 109 -19.04 -5.69 10.65
CA TRP A 109 -18.30 -4.47 11.03
C TRP A 109 -17.85 -4.43 12.50
N VAL A 110 -18.74 -4.82 13.43
CA VAL A 110 -18.45 -4.84 14.87
C VAL A 110 -17.33 -5.83 15.20
N GLU A 111 -17.30 -6.99 14.55
CA GLU A 111 -16.25 -7.99 14.76
C GLU A 111 -14.91 -7.52 14.19
N PHE A 112 -14.92 -6.91 13.01
CA PHE A 112 -13.73 -6.26 12.44
C PHE A 112 -13.18 -5.16 13.36
N SER A 113 -14.06 -4.38 13.98
CA SER A 113 -13.67 -3.34 14.94
C SER A 113 -12.98 -3.93 16.17
N LYS A 114 -13.56 -5.00 16.75
CA LYS A 114 -12.97 -5.72 17.89
C LYS A 114 -11.63 -6.37 17.54
N ALA A 115 -11.53 -7.00 16.37
CA ALA A 115 -10.30 -7.60 15.88
C ALA A 115 -9.20 -6.55 15.70
N LYS A 116 -9.53 -5.40 15.10
CA LYS A 116 -8.61 -4.25 15.00
C LYS A 116 -8.15 -3.77 16.38
N ASP A 117 -9.05 -3.54 17.33
CA ASP A 117 -8.67 -3.04 18.65
C ASP A 117 -7.75 -4.04 19.38
N THR A 118 -8.04 -5.34 19.28
CA THR A 118 -7.18 -6.41 19.82
C THR A 118 -5.82 -6.42 19.13
N LEU A 119 -5.80 -6.29 17.80
CA LEU A 119 -4.57 -6.28 17.03
C LEU A 119 -3.66 -5.11 17.43
N PHE A 120 -4.21 -3.91 17.55
CA PHE A 120 -3.48 -2.73 17.99
C PHE A 120 -2.92 -2.92 19.40
N ALA A 121 -3.72 -3.43 20.33
CA ALA A 121 -3.28 -3.66 21.71
C ALA A 121 -2.08 -4.60 21.82
N HIS A 122 -1.92 -5.56 20.90
CA HIS A 122 -0.81 -6.51 20.93
C HIS A 122 0.38 -6.09 20.07
N THR A 123 0.14 -5.41 18.95
CA THR A 123 1.16 -5.20 17.90
C THR A 123 1.61 -3.75 17.77
N ASP A 124 0.98 -2.80 18.45
CA ASP A 124 1.46 -1.42 18.53
C ASP A 124 2.59 -1.30 19.56
N ILE A 125 3.81 -1.63 19.14
CA ILE A 125 5.00 -1.60 19.98
C ILE A 125 5.86 -0.38 19.66
N LYS A 126 6.58 0.15 20.65
CA LYS A 126 7.42 1.35 20.47
C LYS A 126 8.45 1.22 19.35
N GLN A 127 8.98 0.01 19.13
CA GLN A 127 9.97 -0.26 18.08
C GLN A 127 9.37 -0.30 16.66
N ALA A 128 8.08 -0.60 16.55
CA ALA A 128 7.34 -0.73 15.29
C ALA A 128 5.90 -0.26 15.55
N PRO A 129 5.67 1.06 15.63
CA PRO A 129 4.36 1.60 15.97
C PRO A 129 3.39 1.52 14.78
N TRP A 130 2.10 1.61 15.08
CA TRP A 130 1.05 1.80 14.08
C TRP A 130 0.77 3.28 13.83
N PHE A 131 0.84 3.71 12.56
CA PHE A 131 0.46 5.05 12.14
C PHE A 131 -0.94 5.04 11.54
N VAL A 132 -1.88 5.70 12.21
CA VAL A 132 -3.26 5.83 11.73
C VAL A 132 -3.37 7.01 10.76
N VAL A 133 -3.77 6.73 9.53
CA VAL A 133 -4.00 7.73 8.48
C VAL A 133 -5.50 7.95 8.34
N ASN A 134 -5.99 9.17 8.58
CA ASN A 134 -7.36 9.52 8.26
C ASN A 134 -7.57 9.50 6.74
N ALA A 135 -8.39 8.55 6.29
CA ALA A 135 -8.56 8.19 4.90
C ALA A 135 -9.90 8.61 4.31
N ASP A 136 -10.67 9.48 4.98
CA ASP A 136 -11.96 9.95 4.48
C ASP A 136 -11.80 10.73 3.17
N SER A 137 -10.85 11.68 3.14
CA SER A 137 -10.39 12.33 1.91
C SER A 137 -9.20 11.59 1.32
N LYS A 138 -9.41 10.86 0.21
CA LYS A 138 -8.35 10.09 -0.47
C LYS A 138 -7.13 10.92 -0.84
N LYS A 139 -7.34 12.17 -1.31
CA LYS A 139 -6.24 13.05 -1.72
C LYS A 139 -5.40 13.46 -0.51
N ALA A 140 -6.05 13.92 0.56
CA ALA A 140 -5.38 14.31 1.79
C ALA A 140 -4.64 13.11 2.43
N ALA A 141 -5.30 11.95 2.50
CA ALA A 141 -4.70 10.73 3.05
C ALA A 141 -3.41 10.33 2.34
N ARG A 142 -3.39 10.40 1.00
CA ARG A 142 -2.19 10.11 0.19
C ARG A 142 -1.07 11.10 0.47
N LEU A 143 -1.37 12.40 0.45
CA LEU A 143 -0.37 13.44 0.71
C LEU A 143 0.20 13.35 2.11
N ASN A 144 -0.65 13.15 3.13
CA ASN A 144 -0.21 12.99 4.51
C ASN A 144 0.61 11.72 4.71
N CYS A 145 0.20 10.60 4.10
CA CYS A 145 0.95 9.35 4.18
C CYS A 145 2.34 9.48 3.54
N ILE A 146 2.43 10.07 2.34
CA ILE A 146 3.70 10.29 1.64
C ILE A 146 4.58 11.27 2.43
N SER A 147 4.02 12.38 2.91
CA SER A 147 4.73 13.35 3.74
C SER A 147 5.32 12.69 5.01
N HIS A 148 4.51 11.90 5.72
CA HIS A 148 4.97 11.15 6.88
C HIS A 148 6.06 10.14 6.51
N LEU A 149 5.88 9.35 5.46
CA LEU A 149 6.88 8.38 5.01
C LEU A 149 8.23 9.04 4.74
N LEU A 150 8.22 10.18 4.03
CA LEU A 150 9.44 10.95 3.74
C LEU A 150 10.08 11.50 5.03
N SER A 151 9.30 11.88 6.03
CA SER A 151 9.83 12.33 7.33
C SER A 151 10.49 11.21 8.16
N MET A 152 10.14 9.94 7.90
CA MET A 152 10.65 8.78 8.63
C MET A 152 11.96 8.25 8.07
N ILE A 153 12.33 8.62 6.84
CA ILE A 153 13.51 8.13 6.15
C ILE A 153 14.48 9.30 6.00
N PRO A 154 15.73 9.21 6.50
CA PRO A 154 16.72 10.22 6.22
C PRO A 154 17.10 10.16 4.74
N TYR A 155 16.90 11.26 4.02
CA TYR A 155 17.31 11.39 2.62
C TYR A 155 17.98 12.74 2.40
N GLU A 156 18.88 12.77 1.42
CA GLU A 156 19.58 13.96 0.99
C GLU A 156 19.21 14.28 -0.46
N PRO A 157 19.29 15.55 -0.88
CA PRO A 157 19.19 15.89 -2.29
C PRO A 157 20.27 15.15 -3.08
N VAL A 158 19.84 14.33 -4.05
CA VAL A 158 20.76 13.73 -5.01
C VAL A 158 21.20 14.83 -5.98
N PRO A 159 22.51 15.07 -6.19
CA PRO A 159 22.97 16.03 -7.18
C PRO A 159 22.57 15.55 -8.57
N TRP A 160 21.96 16.43 -9.35
CA TRP A 160 21.67 16.19 -10.76
C TRP A 160 22.74 16.90 -11.59
N GLU A 161 23.24 16.24 -12.63
CA GLU A 161 24.06 16.96 -13.61
C GLU A 161 23.19 17.96 -14.36
N GLU A 162 23.58 19.23 -14.36
CA GLU A 162 22.94 20.23 -15.22
C GLU A 162 23.21 19.86 -16.68
N VAL A 163 22.20 19.32 -17.34
CA VAL A 163 22.26 19.06 -18.78
C VAL A 163 22.11 20.39 -19.49
N GLN A 164 23.23 20.92 -19.99
CA GLN A 164 23.18 22.05 -20.91
C GLN A 164 22.78 21.55 -22.29
N LEU A 165 21.69 22.09 -22.82
CA LEU A 165 21.32 21.87 -24.21
C LEU A 165 22.38 22.54 -25.10
N PRO A 166 23.06 21.80 -25.99
CA PRO A 166 23.99 22.41 -26.91
C PRO A 166 23.24 23.39 -27.82
N GLU A 167 23.95 24.43 -28.27
CA GLU A 167 23.40 25.32 -29.29
C GLU A 167 22.98 24.52 -30.53
N ARG A 168 21.84 24.89 -31.11
CA ARG A 168 21.38 24.26 -32.36
C ARG A 168 22.36 24.63 -33.47
N GLN A 169 22.76 23.64 -34.26
CA GLN A 169 23.55 23.87 -35.48
C GLN A 169 22.88 24.94 -36.35
N GLU A 170 23.65 25.89 -36.85
CA GLU A 170 23.20 26.81 -37.89
C GLU A 170 22.76 26.03 -39.13
N ARG A 171 21.73 26.52 -39.82
CA ARG A 171 21.25 25.91 -41.07
C ARG A 171 22.21 26.23 -42.22
N VAL A 172 23.41 25.65 -42.19
CA VAL A 172 24.38 25.77 -43.27
C VAL A 172 24.03 24.77 -44.36
N GLY A 173 23.56 25.25 -45.52
CA GLY A 173 23.29 24.44 -46.70
C GLY A 173 22.02 23.57 -46.66
N TYR A 174 21.26 23.57 -45.56
CA TYR A 174 20.02 22.81 -45.43
C TYR A 174 18.79 23.72 -45.55
N VAL A 175 18.03 23.54 -46.63
CA VAL A 175 16.69 24.12 -46.81
C VAL A 175 15.68 23.01 -46.51
N ARG A 176 14.84 23.20 -45.49
CA ARG A 176 13.76 22.25 -45.20
C ARG A 176 12.76 22.26 -46.38
N PRO A 177 12.33 21.09 -46.89
CA PRO A 177 11.28 21.02 -47.89
C PRO A 177 10.02 21.76 -47.43
N PRO A 178 9.25 22.38 -48.35
CA PRO A 178 7.96 23.00 -48.03
C PRO A 178 7.08 22.06 -47.20
N MET A 179 6.39 22.59 -46.20
CA MET A 179 5.42 21.79 -45.44
C MET A 179 4.29 21.25 -46.35
N SER A 180 3.98 21.94 -47.45
CA SER A 180 3.00 21.49 -48.45
C SER A 180 3.32 20.12 -49.08
N ASP A 181 4.59 19.73 -49.11
CA ASP A 181 5.03 18.47 -49.72
C ASP A 181 4.88 17.29 -48.73
N GLN A 182 4.57 17.59 -47.46
CA GLN A 182 4.39 16.60 -46.41
C GLN A 182 2.90 16.28 -46.24
N THR A 183 2.57 14.99 -46.25
CA THR A 183 1.21 14.54 -45.91
C THR A 183 1.08 14.48 -44.39
N PHE A 184 0.47 15.51 -43.80
CA PHE A 184 0.19 15.54 -42.36
C PHE A 184 -1.03 14.69 -42.02
N VAL A 185 -0.99 14.05 -40.86
CA VAL A 185 -2.18 13.43 -40.27
C VAL A 185 -3.19 14.54 -39.97
N PRO A 186 -4.48 14.41 -40.35
CA PRO A 186 -5.48 15.41 -40.03
C PRO A 186 -5.54 15.66 -38.52
N GLU A 187 -5.45 16.92 -38.11
CA GLU A 187 -5.67 17.31 -36.72
C GLU A 187 -7.18 17.28 -36.45
N VAL A 188 -7.61 16.33 -35.62
CA VAL A 188 -9.02 16.10 -35.26
C VAL A 188 -9.35 16.62 -33.85
N TYR A 189 -8.35 17.07 -33.09
CA TYR A 189 -8.47 17.55 -31.71
C TYR A 189 -7.77 18.89 -31.51
#